data_AF-A0A7C4L585-F1
#
_entry.id   AF-A0A7C4L585-F1
#
_cell.length_a   1.000
_cell.length_b   1.000
_cell.length_c   1.000
_cell.angle_alpha   90.00
_cell.angle_beta   90.00
_cell.angle_gamma   90.00
#
_symmetry.space_group_name_H-M   'P 1'
#
loop_
_entity.id
_entity.type
_entity.pdbx_description
1 polymer ?
#
loop_
_entity_poly.entity_id
_entity_poly.type
_entity_poly.pdbx_seq_one_letter_code
_entity_poly.pdbx_strand_id
1 'polypeptide(L)'
;MILIKSKINHKKIIFITIIILLFPSIMFSDGNFGTTTAEFIKIKPDAKPTGMGDAYIGVADDSSSMIYNPSGLALLDRSELAGTSIFWFNSIMMYNVAFAYPFESGTSFGINLLWIDSGNFNSTGIPGMDVSLQDAVVNAGFGKTFFSGFNIGINLKILYERFSDISSGFTETHFGASTDIGLLIDLFSKNFTFGFVAKNLGFITGTEDSLPIELGMGLGLKLFSGKDDYFNFDIDFSKILNTDNIFVGAGLEWTIFKILSLRLGFRYNNSFDLASFSFSDFHNLLLLSGGIGINIGNTGIIDYSFNPMGALGDIHRIGIKMMFGESLYEQALAEQKAVIIPKALEIPKIEVAQGEIKAVSFKPNVPQEKVKEWTLNIKTTDGKIVKTFTGVGEVPKDLVWDGTDTAGKIAKTDINYIFDFKAKDKEGQIIKSIGQIIRPQKIMPIEYKEEIYKPKSGHEIFVAPVMLLVSSNSEERKQVPFIMVN
;
A
#
# COMPACT_ATOMS: atom_id res chain seq x y z
N MET A 1 -31.05 -0.26 -14.45
CA MET A 1 -30.19 -0.99 -15.42
C MET A 1 -29.32 0.02 -16.15
N ILE A 2 -28.21 0.45 -15.54
CA ILE A 2 -27.28 1.43 -16.14
C ILE A 2 -26.23 0.62 -16.90
N LEU A 3 -26.31 0.65 -18.23
CA LEU A 3 -25.34 0.03 -19.13
C LEU A 3 -24.02 0.81 -19.08
N ILE A 4 -23.04 0.30 -18.34
CA ILE A 4 -21.65 0.75 -18.41
C ILE A 4 -21.07 0.23 -19.72
N LYS A 5 -21.06 1.07 -20.78
CA LYS A 5 -20.24 0.83 -21.98
C LYS A 5 -18.76 1.07 -21.63
N SER A 6 -18.13 0.11 -20.97
CA SER A 6 -16.68 0.03 -20.88
C SER A 6 -16.12 -0.35 -22.25
N LYS A 7 -15.21 0.45 -22.82
CA LYS A 7 -14.43 0.05 -24.01
C LYS A 7 -13.52 -1.10 -23.60
N ILE A 8 -13.96 -2.32 -23.87
CA ILE A 8 -13.20 -3.54 -23.63
C ILE A 8 -11.91 -3.51 -24.45
N ASN A 9 -10.76 -3.61 -23.78
CA ASN A 9 -9.47 -3.68 -24.46
C ASN A 9 -9.25 -5.11 -25.00
N HIS A 10 -9.45 -5.30 -26.30
CA HIS A 10 -9.34 -6.60 -26.97
C HIS A 10 -8.00 -7.31 -26.74
N LYS A 11 -6.90 -6.57 -26.50
CA LYS A 11 -5.58 -7.18 -26.19
C LYS A 11 -5.55 -7.85 -24.82
N LYS A 12 -6.21 -7.27 -23.81
CA LYS A 12 -6.31 -7.88 -22.46
C LYS A 12 -7.13 -9.17 -22.50
N ILE A 13 -8.24 -9.18 -23.25
CA ILE A 13 -9.05 -10.39 -23.42
C ILE A 13 -8.26 -11.50 -24.09
N ILE A 14 -7.58 -11.23 -25.21
CA ILE A 14 -6.80 -12.25 -25.93
C ILE A 14 -5.73 -12.86 -25.01
N PHE A 15 -5.01 -12.04 -24.24
CA PHE A 15 -4.00 -12.53 -23.30
C PHE A 15 -4.60 -13.42 -22.21
N ILE A 16 -5.75 -13.04 -21.63
CA ILE A 16 -6.45 -13.84 -20.62
C ILE A 16 -6.99 -15.14 -21.22
N THR A 17 -7.58 -15.09 -22.42
CA THR A 17 -8.06 -16.29 -23.12
C THR A 17 -6.91 -17.26 -23.40
N ILE A 18 -5.72 -16.76 -23.76
CA ILE A 18 -4.52 -17.60 -23.92
C ILE A 18 -4.11 -18.23 -22.58
N ILE A 19 -4.08 -17.48 -21.48
CA ILE A 19 -3.75 -18.02 -20.16
C ILE A 19 -4.76 -19.08 -19.72
N ILE A 20 -6.06 -18.81 -19.87
CA ILE A 20 -7.14 -19.75 -19.52
C ILE A 20 -7.08 -21.00 -20.39
N LEU A 21 -6.76 -20.90 -21.68
CA LEU A 21 -6.64 -22.04 -22.59
C LEU A 21 -5.37 -22.87 -22.38
N LEU A 22 -4.30 -22.27 -21.86
CA LEU A 22 -3.03 -22.97 -21.56
C LEU A 22 -3.02 -23.65 -20.19
N PHE A 23 -3.96 -23.31 -19.30
CA PHE A 23 -3.99 -23.86 -17.95
C PHE A 23 -4.37 -25.36 -17.88
N PRO A 24 -5.32 -25.88 -18.68
CA PRO A 24 -5.69 -27.31 -18.65
C PRO A 24 -4.58 -28.26 -19.06
N SER A 25 -3.60 -27.84 -19.87
CA SER A 25 -2.53 -28.73 -20.36
C SER A 25 -1.47 -29.05 -19.30
N ILE A 26 -1.39 -28.28 -18.21
CA ILE A 26 -0.48 -28.51 -17.07
C ILE A 26 -1.12 -29.46 -16.03
N MET A 27 -2.37 -29.90 -16.25
CA MET A 27 -3.18 -30.61 -15.25
C MET A 27 -2.97 -32.13 -15.18
N PHE A 28 -2.19 -32.74 -16.07
CA PHE A 28 -1.89 -34.17 -16.05
C PHE A 28 -0.57 -34.42 -15.31
N SER A 29 -0.64 -34.95 -14.09
CA SER A 29 0.49 -35.55 -13.38
C SER A 29 0.19 -37.04 -13.18
N ASP A 30 1.22 -37.87 -13.21
CA ASP A 30 1.14 -39.25 -12.75
C ASP A 30 0.89 -39.26 -11.23
N GLY A 31 0.03 -40.17 -10.77
CA GLY A 31 -0.52 -40.18 -9.42
C GLY A 31 0.46 -40.59 -8.33
N ASN A 32 1.34 -39.65 -7.96
CA ASN A 32 2.31 -39.80 -6.90
C ASN A 32 1.85 -39.03 -5.65
N PHE A 33 1.56 -39.77 -4.58
CA PHE A 33 1.32 -39.22 -3.24
C PHE A 33 2.59 -39.35 -2.41
N GLY A 34 2.93 -38.33 -1.61
CA GLY A 34 4.05 -38.39 -0.65
C GLY A 34 5.44 -38.14 -1.23
N THR A 35 5.53 -37.45 -2.37
CA THR A 35 6.80 -37.05 -3.04
C THR A 35 7.23 -35.61 -2.73
N THR A 36 6.56 -34.97 -1.76
CA THR A 36 6.80 -33.59 -1.34
C THR A 36 7.33 -33.50 0.07
N THR A 37 8.16 -32.48 0.30
CA THR A 37 8.75 -32.14 1.61
C THR A 37 8.32 -30.75 2.05
N ALA A 38 8.64 -30.36 3.29
CA ALA A 38 8.29 -29.06 3.88
C ALA A 38 6.79 -28.74 3.79
N GLU A 39 5.95 -29.72 4.13
CA GLU A 39 4.47 -29.64 4.05
C GLU A 39 3.89 -28.44 4.81
N PHE A 40 4.60 -27.97 5.84
CA PHE A 40 4.26 -26.80 6.63
C PHE A 40 4.15 -25.51 5.80
N ILE A 41 4.80 -25.42 4.62
CA ILE A 41 4.71 -24.24 3.73
C ILE A 41 3.30 -24.00 3.17
N LYS A 42 2.43 -25.03 3.21
CA LYS A 42 1.03 -24.93 2.80
C LYS A 42 0.14 -24.31 3.87
N ILE A 43 0.65 -24.15 5.09
CA ILE A 43 -0.09 -23.55 6.19
C ILE A 43 -0.28 -22.07 5.89
N LYS A 44 -1.55 -21.66 5.84
CA LYS A 44 -1.93 -20.27 5.65
C LYS A 44 -2.35 -19.68 7.00
N PRO A 45 -1.67 -18.61 7.46
CA PRO A 45 -1.82 -18.16 8.83
C PRO A 45 -2.98 -17.20 9.06
N ASP A 46 -3.28 -16.31 8.11
CA ASP A 46 -4.08 -15.12 8.39
C ASP A 46 -5.60 -15.40 8.43
N ALA A 47 -6.28 -14.76 9.37
CA ALA A 47 -7.69 -15.03 9.67
C ALA A 47 -8.65 -14.57 8.56
N LYS A 48 -8.43 -13.41 7.94
CA LYS A 48 -9.31 -12.89 6.87
C LYS A 48 -9.41 -13.87 5.68
N PRO A 49 -8.30 -14.25 5.02
CA PRO A 49 -8.36 -15.18 3.89
C PRO A 49 -8.86 -16.58 4.28
N THR A 50 -8.45 -17.11 5.43
CA THR A 50 -8.90 -18.43 5.89
C THR A 50 -10.39 -18.46 6.24
N GLY A 51 -10.97 -17.34 6.71
CA GLY A 51 -12.42 -17.19 6.87
C GLY A 51 -13.21 -17.11 5.55
N MET A 52 -12.51 -16.87 4.44
CA MET A 52 -13.02 -16.91 3.06
C MET A 52 -12.70 -18.24 2.37
N GLY A 53 -12.34 -19.30 3.11
CA GLY A 53 -12.06 -20.62 2.52
C GLY A 53 -10.76 -20.66 1.75
N ASP A 54 -9.83 -19.78 2.11
CA ASP A 54 -8.56 -19.54 1.42
C ASP A 54 -8.68 -19.07 -0.03
N ALA A 55 -9.88 -18.62 -0.44
CA ALA A 55 -10.12 -17.92 -1.70
C ALA A 55 -9.70 -16.45 -1.55
N TYR A 56 -8.48 -16.16 -1.97
CA TYR A 56 -7.87 -14.84 -1.83
C TYR A 56 -6.85 -14.50 -2.93
N ILE A 57 -6.62 -15.36 -3.94
CA ILE A 57 -5.67 -15.11 -5.03
C ILE A 57 -6.12 -13.92 -5.87
N GLY A 58 -7.42 -13.81 -6.14
CA GLY A 58 -8.01 -12.75 -6.96
C GLY A 58 -8.26 -11.46 -6.18
N VAL A 59 -8.40 -11.53 -4.85
CA VAL A 59 -8.73 -10.37 -4.01
C VAL A 59 -7.60 -9.92 -3.08
N ALA A 60 -6.41 -10.52 -3.15
CA ALA A 60 -5.23 -10.12 -2.36
C ALA A 60 -4.90 -8.63 -2.49
N ASP A 61 -4.89 -7.92 -1.36
CA ASP A 61 -4.66 -6.48 -1.29
C ASP A 61 -4.02 -5.96 0.00
N ASP A 62 -3.61 -6.85 0.91
CA ASP A 62 -3.06 -6.49 2.21
C ASP A 62 -1.79 -7.28 2.56
N SER A 63 -1.29 -7.17 3.80
CA SER A 63 -0.08 -7.89 4.25
C SER A 63 -0.11 -9.41 3.98
N SER A 64 -1.30 -10.03 4.01
CA SER A 64 -1.47 -11.46 3.76
C SER A 64 -1.23 -11.85 2.29
N SER A 65 -1.19 -10.87 1.38
CA SER A 65 -0.85 -11.07 -0.04
C SER A 65 0.47 -11.84 -0.22
N MET A 66 1.43 -11.69 0.70
CA MET A 66 2.68 -12.45 0.66
C MET A 66 2.49 -13.98 0.75
N ILE A 67 1.39 -14.47 1.30
CA ILE A 67 1.12 -15.91 1.41
C ILE A 67 0.26 -16.41 0.24
N TYR A 68 -0.64 -15.57 -0.27
CA TYR A 68 -1.66 -15.97 -1.24
C TYR A 68 -1.30 -15.57 -2.67
N ASN A 69 -0.99 -14.29 -2.90
CA ASN A 69 -0.58 -13.75 -4.20
C ASN A 69 0.25 -12.46 -4.01
N PRO A 70 1.60 -12.51 -4.18
CA PRO A 70 2.46 -11.36 -3.87
C PRO A 70 2.16 -10.10 -4.67
N SER A 71 1.50 -10.22 -5.83
CA SER A 71 1.10 -9.04 -6.61
C SER A 71 0.11 -8.14 -5.88
N GLY A 72 -0.63 -8.66 -4.90
CA GLY A 72 -1.50 -7.88 -4.02
C GLY A 72 -0.75 -6.84 -3.18
N LEU A 73 0.54 -7.03 -2.91
CA LEU A 73 1.35 -6.00 -2.21
C LEU A 73 1.38 -4.67 -2.98
N ALA A 74 1.28 -4.70 -4.31
CA ALA A 74 1.23 -3.48 -5.11
C ALA A 74 -0.01 -2.61 -4.81
N LEU A 75 -1.07 -3.21 -4.25
CA LEU A 75 -2.34 -2.54 -3.94
C LEU A 75 -2.39 -1.94 -2.53
N LEU A 76 -1.34 -2.14 -1.73
CA LEU A 76 -1.27 -1.68 -0.34
C LEU A 76 -1.39 -0.15 -0.25
N ASP A 77 -2.37 0.34 0.53
CA ASP A 77 -2.64 1.78 0.70
C ASP A 77 -1.85 2.43 1.85
N ARG A 78 -1.61 1.67 2.92
CA ARG A 78 -0.95 2.13 4.15
C ARG A 78 0.05 1.09 4.65
N SER A 79 0.98 1.52 5.51
CA SER A 79 1.84 0.57 6.19
C SER A 79 1.03 -0.30 7.14
N GLU A 80 1.31 -1.60 7.16
CA GLU A 80 0.61 -2.60 7.97
C GLU A 80 1.60 -3.33 8.88
N LEU A 81 1.19 -3.53 10.13
CA LEU A 81 1.79 -4.50 11.04
C LEU A 81 0.67 -5.46 11.47
N ALA A 82 0.83 -6.74 11.21
CA ALA A 82 -0.16 -7.76 11.55
C ALA A 82 0.46 -8.88 12.36
N GLY A 83 -0.30 -9.45 13.28
CA GLY A 83 0.05 -10.64 14.05
C GLY A 83 -1.13 -11.58 14.14
N THR A 84 -0.91 -12.87 13.91
CA THR A 84 -1.95 -13.91 13.98
C THR A 84 -1.50 -15.04 14.89
N SER A 85 -2.34 -15.40 15.86
CA SER A 85 -2.20 -16.63 16.65
C SER A 85 -3.13 -17.70 16.07
N ILE A 86 -2.60 -18.90 15.87
CA ILE A 86 -3.31 -20.03 15.27
C ILE A 86 -3.36 -21.14 16.30
N PHE A 87 -4.58 -21.46 16.72
CA PHE A 87 -4.89 -22.58 17.60
C PHE A 87 -5.28 -23.74 16.71
N TRP A 88 -4.30 -24.57 16.40
CA TRP A 88 -4.48 -25.75 15.56
C TRP A 88 -5.02 -26.91 16.40
N PHE A 89 -5.47 -27.96 15.73
CA PHE A 89 -5.83 -29.20 16.41
C PHE A 89 -4.66 -29.79 17.21
N ASN A 90 -4.95 -30.69 18.15
CA ASN A 90 -3.97 -31.30 19.06
C ASN A 90 -3.15 -30.30 19.89
N SER A 91 -3.71 -29.12 20.17
CA SER A 91 -3.05 -28.07 20.97
C SER A 91 -1.76 -27.53 20.37
N ILE A 92 -1.57 -27.68 19.06
CA ILE A 92 -0.45 -27.08 18.33
C ILE A 92 -0.73 -25.58 18.19
N MET A 93 0.24 -24.75 18.60
CA MET A 93 0.13 -23.30 18.56
C MET A 93 1.13 -22.75 17.56
N MET A 94 0.67 -21.86 16.68
CA MET A 94 1.52 -21.22 15.67
C MET A 94 1.31 -19.71 15.70
N TYR A 95 2.34 -18.98 15.30
CA TYR A 95 2.33 -17.52 15.30
C TYR A 95 2.82 -16.98 13.98
N ASN A 96 2.09 -16.01 13.44
CA ASN A 96 2.47 -15.29 12.23
C ASN A 96 2.64 -13.81 12.56
N VAL A 97 3.69 -13.18 12.03
CA VAL A 97 3.90 -11.73 12.14
C VAL A 97 4.27 -11.19 10.76
N ALA A 98 3.53 -10.20 10.29
CA ALA A 98 3.72 -9.57 9.00
C ALA A 98 3.92 -8.06 9.14
N PHE A 99 4.83 -7.50 8.36
CA PHE A 99 4.99 -6.07 8.17
C PHE A 99 4.94 -5.78 6.67
N ALA A 100 4.19 -4.75 6.27
CA ALA A 100 4.14 -4.31 4.89
C ALA A 100 4.23 -2.78 4.81
N TYR A 101 4.96 -2.26 3.84
CA TYR A 101 5.21 -0.84 3.70
C TYR A 101 5.11 -0.43 2.22
N PRO A 102 4.20 0.48 1.89
CA PRO A 102 4.08 1.00 0.55
C PRO A 102 4.98 2.23 0.39
N PHE A 103 5.90 2.20 -0.59
CA PHE A 103 6.81 3.30 -0.86
C PHE A 103 6.12 4.45 -1.60
N GLU A 104 5.31 4.08 -2.58
CA GLU A 104 4.53 4.98 -3.44
C GLU A 104 3.31 4.21 -3.95
N SER A 105 2.31 4.91 -4.50
CA SER A 105 1.12 4.25 -5.04
C SER A 105 1.51 3.22 -6.09
N GLY A 106 1.18 1.95 -5.86
CA GLY A 106 1.53 0.87 -6.78
C GLY A 106 2.91 0.25 -6.56
N THR A 107 3.66 0.59 -5.50
CA THR A 107 4.95 -0.06 -5.21
C THR A 107 5.13 -0.27 -3.70
N SER A 108 5.28 -1.52 -3.28
CA SER A 108 5.38 -1.87 -1.86
C SER A 108 6.32 -3.04 -1.61
N PHE A 109 6.81 -3.15 -0.38
CA PHE A 109 7.46 -4.36 0.12
C PHE A 109 6.76 -4.90 1.36
N GLY A 110 7.04 -6.15 1.69
CA GLY A 110 6.61 -6.75 2.95
C GLY A 110 7.57 -7.83 3.44
N ILE A 111 7.46 -8.16 4.72
CA ILE A 111 8.18 -9.24 5.38
C ILE A 111 7.18 -10.00 6.27
N ASN A 112 7.25 -11.33 6.28
CA ASN A 112 6.38 -12.17 7.10
C ASN A 112 7.16 -13.33 7.74
N LEU A 113 6.94 -13.61 9.02
CA LEU A 113 7.46 -14.77 9.73
C LEU A 113 6.28 -15.62 10.21
N LEU A 114 6.22 -16.87 9.76
CA LEU A 114 5.40 -17.93 10.35
C LEU A 114 6.30 -18.83 11.19
N TRP A 115 5.99 -18.98 12.47
CA TRP A 115 6.64 -19.91 13.40
C TRP A 115 5.66 -21.00 13.83
N ILE A 116 6.09 -22.25 13.76
CA ILE A 116 5.30 -23.43 14.06
C ILE A 116 6.04 -24.25 15.11
N ASP A 117 5.39 -24.48 16.25
CA ASP A 117 5.87 -25.40 17.27
C ASP A 117 4.85 -26.51 17.44
N SER A 118 5.20 -27.70 16.98
CA SER A 118 4.31 -28.88 17.07
C SER A 118 4.35 -29.53 18.46
N GLY A 119 5.19 -29.04 19.37
CA GLY A 119 5.41 -29.64 20.67
C GLY A 119 6.06 -31.01 20.59
N ASN A 120 5.91 -31.78 21.67
CA ASN A 120 6.46 -33.11 21.80
C ASN A 120 5.36 -34.15 21.56
N PHE A 121 5.67 -35.18 20.77
CA PHE A 121 4.76 -36.27 20.48
C PHE A 121 5.51 -37.59 20.30
N ASN A 122 4.78 -38.70 20.42
CA ASN A 122 5.34 -40.02 20.19
C ASN A 122 5.53 -40.26 18.68
N SER A 123 6.73 -40.69 18.30
CA SER A 123 7.05 -41.12 16.95
C SER A 123 6.17 -42.29 16.53
N THR A 124 5.63 -42.22 15.31
CA THR A 124 4.86 -43.31 14.69
C THR A 124 5.77 -44.37 14.06
N GLY A 125 7.02 -44.01 13.75
CA GLY A 125 8.01 -44.91 13.17
C GLY A 125 8.75 -45.76 14.20
N ILE A 126 8.95 -45.21 15.42
CA ILE A 126 9.63 -45.91 16.52
C ILE A 126 8.79 -45.76 17.79
N PRO A 127 8.05 -46.81 18.20
CA PRO A 127 7.20 -46.75 19.39
C PRO A 127 7.97 -46.37 20.66
N GLY A 128 7.47 -45.37 21.39
CA GLY A 128 8.06 -44.90 22.65
C GLY A 128 9.23 -43.91 22.50
N MET A 129 9.54 -43.50 21.27
CA MET A 129 10.45 -42.37 21.02
C MET A 129 9.66 -41.07 21.05
N ASP A 130 10.00 -40.18 21.98
CA ASP A 130 9.45 -38.82 22.02
C ASP A 130 10.24 -37.94 21.06
N VAL A 131 9.55 -37.25 20.16
CA VAL A 131 10.13 -36.35 19.17
C VAL A 131 9.50 -34.97 19.27
N SER A 132 10.23 -33.95 18.82
CA SER A 132 9.70 -32.58 18.66
C SER A 132 10.01 -32.04 17.27
N LEU A 133 9.09 -31.25 16.72
CA LEU A 133 9.24 -30.58 15.44
C LEU A 133 9.00 -29.07 15.58
N GLN A 134 9.93 -28.27 15.06
CA GLN A 134 9.82 -26.81 14.99
C GLN A 134 10.13 -26.34 13.57
N ASP A 135 9.20 -25.58 12.99
CA ASP A 135 9.32 -25.08 11.62
C ASP A 135 9.20 -23.56 11.60
N ALA A 136 9.86 -22.92 10.63
CA ALA A 136 9.65 -21.51 10.35
C ALA A 136 9.72 -21.19 8.86
N VAL A 137 8.91 -20.21 8.46
CA VAL A 137 8.94 -19.62 7.12
C VAL A 137 9.12 -18.12 7.24
N VAL A 138 10.25 -17.62 6.78
CA VAL A 138 10.49 -16.18 6.61
C VAL A 138 10.26 -15.82 5.16
N ASN A 139 9.37 -14.86 4.90
CA ASN A 139 9.06 -14.35 3.57
C ASN A 139 9.49 -12.90 3.47
N ALA A 140 10.05 -12.50 2.34
CA ALA A 140 10.24 -11.11 1.95
C ALA A 140 9.65 -10.91 0.56
N GLY A 141 8.78 -9.92 0.41
CA GLY A 141 7.97 -9.70 -0.77
C GLY A 141 8.09 -8.30 -1.35
N PHE A 142 7.90 -8.19 -2.65
CA PHE A 142 7.83 -6.94 -3.38
C PHE A 142 6.71 -6.98 -4.41
N GLY A 143 5.89 -5.93 -4.45
CA GLY A 143 4.80 -5.76 -5.41
C GLY A 143 4.91 -4.46 -6.18
N LYS A 144 4.63 -4.49 -7.49
CA LYS A 144 4.61 -3.30 -8.35
C LYS A 144 3.47 -3.32 -9.39
N THR A 145 2.79 -2.18 -9.52
CA THR A 145 1.88 -1.86 -10.61
C THR A 145 2.68 -1.30 -11.80
N PHE A 146 2.67 -1.99 -12.94
CA PHE A 146 3.39 -1.54 -14.14
C PHE A 146 2.57 -0.57 -15.00
N PHE A 147 1.27 -0.82 -15.11
CA PHE A 147 0.31 0.04 -15.77
C PHE A 147 -1.06 -0.17 -15.12
N SER A 148 -2.00 0.74 -15.39
CA SER A 148 -3.30 0.76 -14.70
C SER A 148 -4.00 -0.61 -14.72
N GLY A 149 -4.14 -1.19 -13.53
CA GLY A 149 -4.76 -2.49 -13.30
C GLY A 149 -3.91 -3.69 -13.74
N PHE A 150 -2.58 -3.60 -13.72
CA PHE A 150 -1.68 -4.71 -13.97
C PHE A 150 -0.55 -4.70 -12.93
N ASN A 151 -0.65 -5.62 -11.99
CA ASN A 151 0.17 -5.71 -10.79
C ASN A 151 0.96 -7.02 -10.82
N ILE A 152 2.26 -6.94 -10.58
CA ILE A 152 3.14 -8.11 -10.45
C ILE A 152 3.71 -8.11 -9.04
N GLY A 153 3.95 -9.28 -8.48
CA GLY A 153 4.72 -9.41 -7.25
C GLY A 153 5.61 -10.63 -7.24
N ILE A 154 6.61 -10.58 -6.39
CA ILE A 154 7.56 -11.66 -6.16
C ILE A 154 7.81 -11.79 -4.65
N ASN A 155 7.93 -13.02 -4.14
CA ASN A 155 8.41 -13.29 -2.79
C ASN A 155 9.61 -14.22 -2.82
N LEU A 156 10.53 -14.00 -1.89
CA LEU A 156 11.53 -14.96 -1.48
C LEU A 156 11.14 -15.55 -0.12
N LYS A 157 11.23 -16.87 0.02
CA LYS A 157 10.99 -17.59 1.27
C LYS A 157 12.26 -18.30 1.71
N ILE A 158 12.55 -18.23 3.00
CA ILE A 158 13.55 -19.06 3.68
C ILE A 158 12.80 -19.99 4.61
N LEU A 159 13.10 -21.28 4.49
CA LEU A 159 12.49 -22.36 5.25
C LEU A 159 13.49 -22.85 6.29
N TYR A 160 12.97 -23.12 7.48
CA TYR A 160 13.72 -23.70 8.58
C TYR A 160 12.89 -24.85 9.15
N GLU A 161 13.54 -25.99 9.33
CA GLU A 161 12.94 -27.16 9.96
C GLU A 161 13.94 -27.71 10.97
N ARG A 162 13.47 -28.01 12.18
CA ARG A 162 14.24 -28.67 13.22
C ARG A 162 13.48 -29.86 13.77
N PHE A 163 14.09 -31.02 13.62
CA PHE A 163 13.64 -32.27 14.21
C PHE A 163 14.55 -32.62 15.38
N SER A 164 13.96 -33.01 16.52
CA SER A 164 14.70 -33.48 17.68
C SER A 164 14.11 -34.80 18.19
N ASP A 165 14.96 -35.79 18.38
CA ASP A 165 14.65 -37.00 19.16
C ASP A 165 15.05 -36.72 20.61
N ILE A 166 14.03 -36.59 21.46
CA ILE A 166 14.17 -36.22 22.87
C ILE A 166 14.80 -37.36 23.66
N SER A 167 14.51 -38.60 23.27
CA SER A 167 14.99 -39.81 23.96
C SER A 167 16.51 -40.01 23.77
N SER A 168 17.05 -39.67 22.59
CA SER A 168 18.49 -39.78 22.30
C SER A 168 19.28 -38.48 22.44
N GLY A 169 18.60 -37.33 22.49
CA GLY A 169 19.22 -36.00 22.45
C GLY A 169 19.72 -35.61 21.05
N PHE A 170 19.39 -36.38 20.02
CA PHE A 170 19.74 -36.10 18.65
C PHE A 170 18.90 -34.95 18.09
N THR A 171 19.50 -34.09 17.26
CA THR A 171 18.81 -32.97 16.61
C THR A 171 19.36 -32.77 15.20
N GLU A 172 18.46 -32.67 14.24
CA GLU A 172 18.74 -32.31 12.85
C GLU A 172 18.11 -30.98 12.50
N THR A 173 18.73 -30.26 11.57
CA THR A 173 18.26 -28.95 11.11
C THR A 173 18.43 -28.85 9.61
N HIS A 174 17.36 -28.49 8.92
CA HIS A 174 17.32 -28.29 7.48
C HIS A 174 16.96 -26.85 7.16
N PHE A 175 17.53 -26.33 6.06
CA PHE A 175 17.20 -25.02 5.53
C PHE A 175 16.72 -25.15 4.10
N GLY A 176 15.77 -24.32 3.70
CA GLY A 176 15.29 -24.27 2.33
C GLY A 176 15.12 -22.84 1.83
N ALA A 177 14.97 -22.70 0.52
CA ALA A 177 14.65 -21.44 -0.11
C ALA A 177 13.68 -21.65 -1.26
N SER A 178 12.70 -20.77 -1.40
CA SER A 178 11.76 -20.81 -2.52
C SER A 178 11.31 -19.42 -2.96
N THR A 179 10.80 -19.32 -4.18
CA THR A 179 10.25 -18.10 -4.73
C THR A 179 8.78 -18.27 -5.10
N ASP A 180 7.99 -17.22 -4.89
CA ASP A 180 6.64 -17.11 -5.43
C ASP A 180 6.59 -15.95 -6.42
N ILE A 181 5.81 -16.11 -7.49
CA ILE A 181 5.56 -15.08 -8.49
C ILE A 181 4.06 -14.93 -8.67
N GLY A 182 3.57 -13.69 -8.58
CA GLY A 182 2.16 -13.35 -8.62
C GLY A 182 1.86 -12.32 -9.70
N LEU A 183 0.64 -12.40 -10.24
CA LEU A 183 0.05 -11.46 -11.18
C LEU A 183 -1.38 -11.16 -10.72
N LEU A 184 -1.78 -9.89 -10.80
CA LEU A 184 -3.16 -9.44 -10.58
C LEU A 184 -3.55 -8.45 -11.66
N ILE A 185 -4.67 -8.68 -12.32
CA ILE A 185 -5.16 -7.84 -13.41
C ILE A 185 -6.56 -7.33 -13.06
N ASP A 186 -6.73 -6.00 -13.05
CA ASP A 186 -8.05 -5.38 -12.93
C ASP A 186 -8.78 -5.45 -14.28
N LEU A 187 -10.02 -5.92 -14.21
CA LEU A 187 -11.00 -6.04 -15.28
C LEU A 187 -12.18 -5.11 -14.98
N PHE A 188 -12.83 -4.64 -16.05
CA PHE A 188 -14.09 -3.87 -15.97
C PHE A 188 -14.13 -2.81 -14.85
N SER A 189 -13.30 -1.76 -14.96
CA SER A 189 -13.30 -0.63 -14.00
C SER A 189 -12.98 -1.01 -12.55
N LYS A 190 -12.06 -1.98 -12.35
CA LYS A 190 -11.58 -2.50 -11.04
C LYS A 190 -12.56 -3.37 -10.25
N ASN A 191 -13.79 -3.54 -10.74
CA ASN A 191 -14.76 -4.38 -10.02
C ASN A 191 -14.44 -5.86 -10.14
N PHE A 192 -13.79 -6.30 -11.21
CA PHE A 192 -13.38 -7.67 -11.38
C PHE A 192 -11.87 -7.75 -11.38
N THR A 193 -11.30 -8.79 -10.78
CA THR A 193 -9.87 -9.03 -10.76
C THR A 193 -9.59 -10.46 -11.19
N PHE A 194 -8.51 -10.65 -11.95
CA PHE A 194 -8.00 -11.97 -12.28
C PHE A 194 -6.59 -12.10 -11.71
N GLY A 195 -6.40 -13.07 -10.83
CA GLY A 195 -5.13 -13.40 -10.21
C GLY A 195 -4.53 -14.67 -10.79
N PHE A 196 -3.21 -14.71 -10.90
CA PHE A 196 -2.44 -15.92 -11.15
C PHE A 196 -1.23 -15.95 -10.22
N VAL A 197 -0.88 -17.12 -9.72
CA VAL A 197 0.28 -17.29 -8.84
C VAL A 197 0.99 -18.61 -9.12
N ALA A 198 2.31 -18.59 -9.08
CA ALA A 198 3.17 -19.75 -9.00
C ALA A 198 3.95 -19.67 -7.69
N LYS A 199 3.78 -20.65 -6.80
CA LYS A 199 4.37 -20.64 -5.46
C LYS A 199 5.36 -21.78 -5.26
N ASN A 200 6.25 -21.60 -4.30
CA ASN A 200 7.17 -22.59 -3.77
C ASN A 200 8.16 -23.13 -4.82
N LEU A 201 8.57 -22.29 -5.77
CA LEU A 201 9.60 -22.63 -6.76
C LEU A 201 10.96 -22.60 -6.05
N GLY A 202 11.49 -23.76 -5.65
CA GLY A 202 12.70 -23.83 -4.84
C GLY A 202 13.10 -25.22 -4.38
N PHE A 203 13.89 -25.26 -3.31
CA PHE A 203 14.46 -26.49 -2.75
C PHE A 203 14.60 -26.40 -1.22
N ILE A 204 14.84 -27.55 -0.59
CA ILE A 204 15.24 -27.68 0.82
C ILE A 204 16.45 -28.64 0.91
N THR A 205 17.37 -28.37 1.82
CA THR A 205 18.57 -29.21 2.03
C THR A 205 18.22 -30.50 2.76
N GLY A 206 18.94 -31.58 2.50
CA GLY A 206 18.82 -32.84 3.26
C GLY A 206 17.83 -33.85 2.68
N THR A 207 17.13 -33.52 1.60
CA THR A 207 16.28 -34.45 0.85
C THR A 207 16.36 -34.20 -0.66
N GLU A 208 16.06 -35.23 -1.45
CA GLU A 208 15.88 -35.14 -2.90
C GLU A 208 14.44 -34.79 -3.29
N ASP A 209 13.52 -34.81 -2.32
CA ASP A 209 12.10 -34.48 -2.53
C ASP A 209 11.92 -32.99 -2.86
N SER A 210 10.96 -32.72 -3.73
CA SER A 210 10.68 -31.35 -4.17
C SER A 210 9.70 -30.64 -3.23
N LEU A 211 9.81 -29.32 -3.13
CA LEU A 211 8.77 -28.51 -2.46
C LEU A 211 7.42 -28.66 -3.18
N PRO A 212 6.28 -28.43 -2.49
CA PRO A 212 4.96 -28.50 -3.12
C PRO A 212 4.75 -27.27 -4.02
N ILE A 213 5.20 -27.37 -5.28
CA ILE A 213 5.07 -26.30 -6.28
C ILE A 213 3.59 -26.13 -6.61
N GLU A 214 3.03 -24.96 -6.32
CA GLU A 214 1.60 -24.71 -6.48
C GLU A 214 1.36 -23.67 -7.58
N LEU A 215 0.53 -24.02 -8.57
CA LEU A 215 -0.03 -23.06 -9.52
C LEU A 215 -1.47 -22.74 -9.13
N GLY A 216 -1.81 -21.47 -9.05
CA GLY A 216 -3.14 -21.01 -8.70
C GLY A 216 -3.64 -19.90 -9.61
N MET A 217 -4.96 -19.83 -9.74
CA MET A 217 -5.67 -18.72 -10.36
C MET A 217 -6.89 -18.35 -9.54
N GLY A 218 -7.28 -17.08 -9.61
CA GLY A 218 -8.39 -16.53 -8.85
C GLY A 218 -9.20 -15.52 -9.66
N LEU A 219 -10.52 -15.51 -9.46
CA LEU A 219 -11.44 -14.52 -10.02
C LEU A 219 -12.16 -13.79 -8.89
N GLY A 220 -11.77 -12.54 -8.69
CA GLY A 220 -12.33 -11.67 -7.68
C GLY A 220 -13.39 -10.71 -8.22
N LEU A 221 -14.39 -10.42 -7.40
CA LEU A 221 -15.36 -9.34 -7.55
C LEU A 221 -15.24 -8.44 -6.32
N LYS A 222 -14.84 -7.18 -6.52
CA LYS A 222 -14.77 -6.15 -5.49
C LYS A 222 -15.77 -5.04 -5.77
N LEU A 223 -16.63 -4.75 -4.80
CA LEU A 223 -17.59 -3.66 -4.86
C LEU A 223 -17.22 -2.58 -3.85
N PHE A 224 -17.13 -1.34 -4.34
CA PHE A 224 -16.58 -0.21 -3.60
C PHE A 224 -17.65 0.83 -3.24
N SER A 225 -17.46 1.48 -2.10
CA SER A 225 -18.19 2.67 -1.66
C SER A 225 -17.18 3.77 -1.32
N GLY A 226 -16.87 4.60 -2.31
CA GLY A 226 -15.75 5.53 -2.22
C GLY A 226 -14.42 4.79 -2.40
N LYS A 227 -13.53 4.88 -1.42
CA LYS A 227 -12.23 4.20 -1.41
C LYS A 227 -12.27 2.79 -0.82
N ASP A 228 -13.25 2.53 0.04
CA ASP A 228 -13.34 1.28 0.80
C ASP A 228 -14.21 0.29 0.01
N ASP A 229 -13.77 -0.96 -0.06
CA ASP A 229 -14.63 -2.05 -0.47
C ASP A 229 -15.65 -2.38 0.63
N TYR A 230 -16.84 -2.75 0.21
CA TYR A 230 -17.89 -3.20 1.13
C TYR A 230 -18.30 -4.63 0.86
N PHE A 231 -18.01 -5.18 -0.33
CA PHE A 231 -18.31 -6.55 -0.66
C PHE A 231 -17.23 -7.12 -1.58
N ASN A 232 -16.66 -8.23 -1.15
CA ASN A 232 -15.68 -9.01 -1.91
C ASN A 232 -16.21 -10.42 -2.09
N PHE A 233 -16.01 -10.97 -3.29
CA PHE A 233 -16.24 -12.37 -3.60
C PHE A 233 -15.07 -12.88 -4.42
N ASP A 234 -14.58 -14.08 -4.13
CA ASP A 234 -13.45 -14.67 -4.85
C ASP A 234 -13.72 -16.16 -5.12
N ILE A 235 -13.27 -16.64 -6.28
CA ILE A 235 -13.23 -18.06 -6.60
C ILE A 235 -11.81 -18.40 -7.04
N ASP A 236 -11.21 -19.34 -6.33
CA ASP A 236 -9.84 -19.77 -6.54
C ASP A 236 -9.77 -21.24 -6.96
N PHE A 237 -8.81 -21.54 -7.82
CA PHE A 237 -8.39 -22.88 -8.16
C PHE A 237 -6.87 -22.97 -8.01
N SER A 238 -6.36 -24.01 -7.36
CA SER A 238 -4.92 -24.29 -7.39
C SER A 238 -4.60 -25.78 -7.45
N LYS A 239 -3.45 -26.11 -8.04
CA LYS A 239 -2.92 -27.46 -8.13
C LYS A 239 -1.47 -27.49 -7.68
N ILE A 240 -1.11 -28.48 -6.87
CA ILE A 240 0.28 -28.79 -6.55
C ILE A 240 0.82 -29.68 -7.66
N LEU A 241 1.80 -29.22 -8.44
CA LEU A 241 2.21 -29.85 -9.69
C LEU A 241 2.83 -31.24 -9.55
N ASN A 242 3.51 -31.49 -8.44
CA ASN A 242 4.21 -32.74 -8.15
C ASN A 242 3.38 -33.74 -7.34
N THR A 243 2.09 -33.47 -7.15
CA THR A 243 1.13 -34.37 -6.50
C THR A 243 -0.20 -34.32 -7.24
N ASP A 244 -1.17 -35.14 -6.82
CA ASP A 244 -2.53 -35.05 -7.32
C ASP A 244 -3.38 -33.97 -6.61
N ASN A 245 -2.80 -33.23 -5.66
CA ASN A 245 -3.54 -32.30 -4.81
C ASN A 245 -4.06 -31.09 -5.60
N ILE A 246 -5.38 -30.91 -5.56
CA ILE A 246 -6.15 -29.84 -6.18
C ILE A 246 -7.00 -29.18 -5.09
N PHE A 247 -7.03 -27.85 -5.13
CA PHE A 247 -7.84 -27.02 -4.27
C PHE A 247 -8.81 -26.20 -5.11
N VAL A 248 -10.04 -26.13 -4.63
CA VAL A 248 -11.04 -25.19 -5.14
C VAL A 248 -11.58 -24.41 -3.95
N GLY A 249 -11.53 -23.09 -4.03
CA GLY A 249 -12.00 -22.19 -2.99
C GLY A 249 -13.07 -21.25 -3.53
N ALA A 250 -14.05 -20.91 -2.72
CA ALA A 250 -14.91 -19.77 -2.96
C ALA A 250 -15.15 -19.03 -1.64
N GLY A 251 -15.05 -17.71 -1.65
CA GLY A 251 -15.10 -16.89 -0.46
C GLY A 251 -15.88 -15.62 -0.68
N LEU A 252 -16.61 -15.18 0.35
CA LEU A 252 -17.26 -13.88 0.39
C LEU A 252 -16.86 -13.12 1.66
N GLU A 253 -16.73 -11.82 1.53
CA GLU A 253 -16.58 -10.88 2.64
C GLU A 253 -17.57 -9.74 2.45
N TRP A 254 -18.38 -9.47 3.46
CA TRP A 254 -19.31 -8.35 3.47
C TRP A 254 -18.99 -7.43 4.65
N THR A 255 -18.55 -6.22 4.34
CA THR A 255 -18.22 -5.18 5.33
C THR A 255 -19.42 -4.25 5.53
N ILE A 256 -20.02 -4.35 6.72
CA ILE A 256 -21.21 -3.63 7.14
C ILE A 256 -20.79 -2.37 7.91
N PHE A 257 -21.27 -1.21 7.44
CA PHE A 257 -21.00 0.12 8.02
C PHE A 257 -19.51 0.44 8.25
N LYS A 258 -18.59 -0.19 7.50
CA LYS A 258 -17.13 -0.10 7.67
C LYS A 258 -16.61 -0.60 9.01
N ILE A 259 -17.45 -1.19 9.86
CA ILE A 259 -17.08 -1.61 11.22
C ILE A 259 -16.99 -3.13 11.31
N LEU A 260 -17.92 -3.85 10.70
CA LEU A 260 -18.05 -5.30 10.87
C LEU A 260 -17.91 -5.99 9.52
N SER A 261 -16.89 -6.83 9.37
CA SER A 261 -16.71 -7.69 8.20
C SER A 261 -17.18 -9.10 8.53
N LEU A 262 -18.14 -9.62 7.76
CA LEU A 262 -18.61 -10.99 7.87
C LEU A 262 -18.07 -11.80 6.70
N ARG A 263 -17.50 -12.97 6.98
CA ARG A 263 -16.86 -13.82 5.99
C ARG A 263 -17.43 -15.22 6.02
N LEU A 264 -17.64 -15.76 4.83
CA LEU A 264 -18.03 -17.14 4.63
C LEU A 264 -17.18 -17.71 3.50
N GLY A 265 -16.68 -18.91 3.71
CA GLY A 265 -15.77 -19.55 2.79
C GLY A 265 -16.07 -21.03 2.61
N PHE A 266 -15.75 -21.50 1.43
CA PHE A 266 -15.81 -22.89 1.03
C PHE A 266 -14.46 -23.30 0.48
N ARG A 267 -13.92 -24.43 0.95
CA ARG A 267 -12.73 -25.05 0.38
C ARG A 267 -12.95 -26.54 0.13
N TYR A 268 -12.61 -26.98 -1.08
CA TYR A 268 -12.46 -28.36 -1.47
C TYR A 268 -10.97 -28.70 -1.57
N ASN A 269 -10.60 -29.89 -1.10
CA ASN A 269 -9.28 -30.47 -1.24
C ASN A 269 -9.41 -31.99 -1.46
N ASN A 270 -8.89 -32.51 -2.56
CA ASN A 270 -8.94 -33.94 -2.86
C ASN A 270 -7.87 -34.78 -2.12
N SER A 271 -6.90 -34.16 -1.46
CA SER A 271 -5.87 -34.88 -0.68
C SER A 271 -6.41 -35.48 0.61
N PHE A 272 -7.62 -35.11 1.03
CA PHE A 272 -8.34 -35.80 2.09
C PHE A 272 -8.92 -37.09 1.51
N ASP A 273 -8.07 -38.10 1.40
CA ASP A 273 -8.43 -39.46 0.98
C ASP A 273 -9.34 -40.11 2.03
N LEU A 274 -10.65 -39.93 1.89
CA LEU A 274 -11.65 -40.68 2.65
C LEU A 274 -12.10 -41.86 1.77
N ALA A 275 -11.42 -42.99 1.89
CA ALA A 275 -11.59 -44.22 1.10
C ALA A 275 -12.98 -44.91 1.18
N SER A 276 -14.05 -44.20 1.51
CA SER A 276 -15.43 -44.70 1.48
C SER A 276 -16.36 -43.59 1.00
N PHE A 277 -16.58 -43.52 -0.31
CA PHE A 277 -17.49 -42.57 -0.95
C PHE A 277 -18.93 -43.11 -0.95
N SER A 278 -19.82 -42.44 -0.22
CA SER A 278 -21.27 -42.44 -0.46
C SER A 278 -21.72 -41.00 -0.77
N PHE A 279 -22.75 -40.82 -1.61
CA PHE A 279 -23.33 -39.50 -1.92
C PHE A 279 -23.89 -38.75 -0.69
N SER A 280 -23.97 -39.41 0.47
CA SER A 280 -24.28 -38.81 1.77
C SER A 280 -23.11 -38.06 2.42
N ASP A 281 -21.87 -38.32 2.00
CA ASP A 281 -20.63 -37.84 2.65
C ASP A 281 -20.02 -36.60 1.99
N PHE A 282 -20.76 -35.95 1.07
CA PHE A 282 -20.37 -34.66 0.48
C PHE A 282 -20.07 -33.58 1.53
N HIS A 283 -20.63 -33.72 2.74
CA HIS A 283 -20.34 -32.87 3.90
C HIS A 283 -18.90 -32.99 4.43
N ASN A 284 -18.18 -34.10 4.21
CA ASN A 284 -16.84 -34.33 4.76
C ASN A 284 -15.70 -33.80 3.86
N LEU A 285 -15.96 -33.57 2.57
CA LEU A 285 -15.00 -32.93 1.64
C LEU A 285 -15.17 -31.40 1.57
N LEU A 286 -16.25 -30.88 2.16
CA LEU A 286 -16.65 -29.48 2.07
C LEU A 286 -16.22 -28.74 3.34
N LEU A 287 -15.04 -28.12 3.33
CA LEU A 287 -14.58 -27.33 4.47
C LEU A 287 -15.26 -25.96 4.43
N LEU A 288 -16.37 -25.83 5.17
CA LEU A 288 -17.01 -24.54 5.41
C LEU A 288 -16.22 -23.78 6.45
N SER A 289 -15.84 -22.55 6.12
CA SER A 289 -15.13 -21.65 7.01
C SER A 289 -15.95 -20.38 7.23
N GLY A 290 -15.79 -19.80 8.41
CA GLY A 290 -16.41 -18.54 8.76
C GLY A 290 -15.39 -17.59 9.37
N GLY A 291 -15.62 -16.30 9.19
CA GLY A 291 -14.78 -15.29 9.83
C GLY A 291 -15.53 -14.02 10.16
N ILE A 292 -15.03 -13.30 11.15
CA ILE A 292 -15.53 -11.99 11.55
C ILE A 292 -14.33 -11.06 11.68
N GLY A 293 -14.46 -9.84 11.15
CA GLY A 293 -13.50 -8.76 11.30
C GLY A 293 -14.16 -7.56 11.99
N ILE A 294 -13.48 -6.96 12.95
CA ILE A 294 -13.90 -5.71 13.59
C ILE A 294 -12.89 -4.63 13.22
N ASN A 295 -13.33 -3.68 12.40
CA ASN A 295 -12.55 -2.53 11.98
C ASN A 295 -12.67 -1.42 13.05
N ILE A 296 -11.53 -0.98 13.55
CA ILE A 296 -11.40 0.08 14.54
C ILE A 296 -10.97 1.35 13.79
N GLY A 297 -11.97 2.07 13.28
CA GLY A 297 -11.75 3.22 12.40
C GLY A 297 -10.99 2.82 11.13
N ASN A 298 -9.98 3.62 10.76
CA ASN A 298 -9.13 3.36 9.59
C ASN A 298 -7.71 2.88 10.00
N THR A 299 -7.51 2.51 11.27
CA THR A 299 -6.17 2.28 11.84
C THR A 299 -5.95 0.88 12.36
N GLY A 300 -7.00 0.06 12.51
CA GLY A 300 -6.80 -1.31 12.97
C GLY A 300 -7.97 -2.23 12.68
N ILE A 301 -7.68 -3.52 12.70
CA ILE A 301 -8.62 -4.62 12.46
C ILE A 301 -8.32 -5.74 13.45
N ILE A 302 -9.36 -6.31 14.05
CA ILE A 302 -9.28 -7.57 14.78
C ILE A 302 -10.05 -8.60 13.96
N ASP A 303 -9.38 -9.64 13.50
CA ASP A 303 -9.96 -10.70 12.70
C ASP A 303 -10.00 -12.01 13.48
N TYR A 304 -11.07 -12.77 13.27
CA TYR A 304 -11.21 -14.12 13.75
C TYR A 304 -11.66 -15.03 12.61
N SER A 305 -11.12 -16.24 12.54
CA SER A 305 -11.66 -17.28 11.66
C SER A 305 -11.77 -18.63 12.36
N PHE A 306 -12.76 -19.38 11.90
CA PHE A 306 -13.05 -20.74 12.31
C PHE A 306 -13.03 -21.66 11.10
N ASN A 307 -12.21 -22.69 11.17
CA ASN A 307 -11.96 -23.65 10.09
C ASN A 307 -12.06 -25.08 10.63
N PRO A 308 -13.22 -25.75 10.51
CA PRO A 308 -13.35 -27.15 10.89
C PRO A 308 -12.58 -28.04 9.92
N MET A 309 -11.90 -29.08 10.44
CA MET A 309 -11.15 -30.07 9.64
C MET A 309 -11.69 -31.50 9.81
N GLY A 310 -12.97 -31.62 10.18
CA GLY A 310 -13.62 -32.92 10.39
C GLY A 310 -12.98 -33.68 11.56
N ALA A 311 -12.56 -34.93 11.33
CA ALA A 311 -12.00 -35.80 12.36
C ALA A 311 -10.68 -35.30 12.97
N LEU A 312 -9.96 -34.40 12.27
CA LEU A 312 -8.73 -33.80 12.78
C LEU A 312 -9.02 -32.77 13.88
N GLY A 313 -10.24 -32.22 13.96
CA GLY A 313 -10.63 -31.17 14.89
C GLY A 313 -10.77 -29.82 14.22
N ASP A 314 -10.84 -28.77 15.03
CA ASP A 314 -11.11 -27.41 14.57
C ASP A 314 -9.86 -26.54 14.67
N ILE A 315 -9.73 -25.59 13.74
CA ILE A 315 -8.71 -24.55 13.80
C ILE A 315 -9.36 -23.20 14.05
N HIS A 316 -8.81 -22.47 15.02
CA HIS A 316 -9.19 -21.10 15.33
C HIS A 316 -8.02 -20.17 15.06
N ARG A 317 -8.28 -19.00 14.45
CA ARG A 317 -7.26 -17.97 14.22
C ARG A 317 -7.73 -16.66 14.79
N ILE A 318 -6.83 -15.96 15.47
CA ILE A 318 -7.07 -14.60 15.99
C ILE A 318 -5.97 -13.71 15.41
N GLY A 319 -6.36 -12.78 14.55
CA GLY A 319 -5.50 -11.81 13.91
C GLY A 319 -5.71 -10.40 14.46
N ILE A 320 -4.64 -9.65 14.63
CA ILE A 320 -4.66 -8.22 14.91
C ILE A 320 -3.83 -7.53 13.84
N LYS A 321 -4.38 -6.51 13.21
CA LYS A 321 -3.72 -5.69 12.20
C LYS A 321 -3.78 -4.23 12.59
N MET A 322 -2.66 -3.54 12.47
CA MET A 322 -2.54 -2.10 12.65
C MET A 322 -2.10 -1.46 11.33
N MET A 323 -2.84 -0.45 10.89
CA MET A 323 -2.55 0.37 9.73
C MET A 323 -2.08 1.75 10.20
N PHE A 324 -0.93 2.21 9.68
CA PHE A 324 -0.33 3.49 10.05
C PHE A 324 0.32 4.18 8.85
N GLY A 325 0.68 5.45 9.03
CA GLY A 325 1.10 6.34 7.94
C GLY A 325 -0.08 6.96 7.19
N GLU A 326 0.23 7.81 6.23
CA GLU A 326 -0.77 8.46 5.37
C GLU A 326 -1.27 7.48 4.29
N SER A 327 -2.52 7.65 3.84
CA SER A 327 -3.05 6.86 2.72
C SER A 327 -2.50 7.41 1.41
N LEU A 328 -1.84 6.56 0.64
CA LEU A 328 -1.34 6.90 -0.68
C LEU A 328 -2.48 7.22 -1.66
N TYR A 329 -3.63 6.56 -1.51
CA TYR A 329 -4.84 6.90 -2.27
C TYR A 329 -5.34 8.32 -1.96
N GLU A 330 -5.41 8.69 -0.67
CA GLU A 330 -5.86 10.01 -0.25
C GLU A 330 -4.88 11.09 -0.70
N GLN A 331 -3.57 10.85 -0.64
CA GLN A 331 -2.54 11.74 -1.17
C GLN A 331 -2.71 11.95 -2.68
N ALA A 332 -2.79 10.86 -3.46
CA ALA A 332 -2.96 10.94 -4.91
C ALA A 332 -4.27 11.67 -5.30
N LEU A 333 -5.36 11.46 -4.55
CA LEU A 333 -6.62 12.15 -4.76
C LEU A 333 -6.53 13.64 -4.40
N ALA A 334 -5.80 13.98 -3.33
CA ALA A 334 -5.55 15.36 -2.93
C ALA A 334 -4.70 16.09 -3.98
N GLU A 335 -3.67 15.45 -4.53
CA GLU A 335 -2.84 15.99 -5.61
C GLU A 335 -3.65 16.22 -6.90
N GLN A 336 -4.52 15.29 -7.28
CA GLN A 336 -5.38 15.46 -8.45
C GLN A 336 -6.43 16.57 -8.28
N LYS A 337 -6.94 16.75 -7.07
CA LYS A 337 -7.93 17.79 -6.75
C LYS A 337 -7.29 19.13 -6.38
N ALA A 338 -5.97 19.17 -6.17
CA ALA A 338 -5.26 20.41 -5.90
C ALA A 338 -5.37 21.31 -7.14
N VAL A 339 -6.19 22.35 -7.02
CA VAL A 339 -6.23 23.43 -8.02
C VAL A 339 -4.84 24.04 -8.05
N ILE A 340 -4.09 23.80 -9.13
CA ILE A 340 -2.86 24.54 -9.41
C ILE A 340 -3.29 25.99 -9.59
N ILE A 341 -3.20 26.81 -8.54
CA ILE A 341 -3.41 28.25 -8.66
C ILE A 341 -2.24 28.77 -9.50
N PRO A 342 -2.45 29.21 -10.75
CA PRO A 342 -1.37 29.78 -11.52
C PRO A 342 -0.87 31.01 -10.78
N LYS A 343 0.39 30.98 -10.33
CA LYS A 343 1.00 32.16 -9.74
C LYS A 343 1.16 33.20 -10.85
N ALA A 344 0.54 34.36 -10.69
CA ALA A 344 0.64 35.48 -11.64
C ALA A 344 2.08 36.03 -11.79
N LEU A 345 2.97 35.66 -10.88
CA LEU A 345 4.39 35.99 -10.87
C LEU A 345 5.18 34.71 -10.51
N GLU A 346 6.29 34.46 -11.20
CA GLU A 346 7.30 33.52 -10.71
C GLU A 346 7.94 34.02 -9.40
N ILE A 347 8.69 33.14 -8.72
CA ILE A 347 9.45 33.54 -7.52
C ILE A 347 10.44 34.64 -7.91
N PRO A 348 10.35 35.85 -7.31
CA PRO A 348 11.19 36.96 -7.71
C PRO A 348 12.66 36.68 -7.39
N LYS A 349 13.56 37.07 -8.29
CA LYS A 349 15.00 37.02 -8.05
C LYS A 349 15.45 38.31 -7.37
N ILE A 350 16.16 38.20 -6.25
CA ILE A 350 16.62 39.34 -5.47
C ILE A 350 18.15 39.38 -5.56
N GLU A 351 18.69 40.50 -6.04
CA GLU A 351 20.11 40.82 -6.02
C GLU A 351 20.41 41.74 -4.84
N VAL A 352 21.37 41.33 -4.00
CA VAL A 352 21.77 42.08 -2.80
C VAL A 352 23.27 42.35 -2.87
N ALA A 353 23.68 43.59 -2.60
CA ALA A 353 25.09 43.95 -2.44
C ALA A 353 25.26 44.81 -1.19
N GLN A 354 26.25 44.48 -0.36
CA GLN A 354 26.56 45.20 0.89
C GLN A 354 25.38 45.32 1.87
N GLY A 355 24.43 44.38 1.83
CA GLY A 355 23.24 44.39 2.70
C GLY A 355 22.08 45.25 2.20
N GLU A 356 22.19 45.84 1.00
CA GLU A 356 21.13 46.58 0.32
C GLU A 356 20.58 45.79 -0.87
N ILE A 357 19.26 45.90 -1.09
CA ILE A 357 18.62 45.40 -2.31
C ILE A 357 19.09 46.25 -3.49
N LYS A 358 19.72 45.64 -4.49
CA LYS A 358 20.12 46.30 -5.75
C LYS A 358 19.09 46.10 -6.86
N ALA A 359 18.50 44.90 -6.93
CA ALA A 359 17.43 44.62 -7.86
C ALA A 359 16.50 43.52 -7.34
N VAL A 360 15.21 43.65 -7.60
CA VAL A 360 14.22 42.58 -7.48
C VAL A 360 13.55 42.41 -8.83
N SER A 361 13.79 41.27 -9.47
CA SER A 361 13.21 40.91 -10.76
C SER A 361 11.96 40.06 -10.55
N PHE A 362 10.82 40.57 -11.00
CA PHE A 362 9.54 39.88 -11.04
C PHE A 362 9.27 39.43 -12.48
N LYS A 363 8.90 38.16 -12.65
CA LYS A 363 8.54 37.58 -13.95
C LYS A 363 7.05 37.26 -13.99
N PRO A 364 6.22 38.08 -14.66
CA PRO A 364 4.79 37.83 -14.76
C PRO A 364 4.48 36.60 -15.61
N ASN A 365 3.65 35.72 -15.06
CA ASN A 365 3.14 34.53 -15.72
C ASN A 365 1.62 34.66 -15.91
N VAL A 366 1.24 35.60 -16.78
CA VAL A 366 -0.16 35.92 -17.10
C VAL A 366 -0.40 35.83 -18.62
N PRO A 367 -1.62 35.49 -19.07
CA PRO A 367 -1.95 35.40 -20.49
C PRO A 367 -1.94 36.77 -21.17
N GLN A 368 -0.78 37.14 -21.74
CA GLN A 368 -0.43 38.48 -22.21
C GLN A 368 -1.49 39.12 -23.12
N GLU A 369 -2.00 38.37 -24.11
CA GLU A 369 -2.96 38.83 -25.11
C GLU A 369 -4.33 39.23 -24.52
N LYS A 370 -4.63 38.77 -23.30
CA LYS A 370 -5.91 38.97 -22.62
C LYS A 370 -5.87 40.10 -21.60
N VAL A 371 -4.69 40.56 -21.18
CA VAL A 371 -4.56 41.57 -20.12
C VAL A 371 -5.06 42.93 -20.63
N LYS A 372 -5.97 43.54 -19.87
CA LYS A 372 -6.48 44.89 -20.09
C LYS A 372 -5.69 45.90 -19.27
N GLU A 373 -5.49 45.62 -17.98
CA GLU A 373 -4.76 46.49 -17.05
C GLU A 373 -4.01 45.65 -16.02
N TRP A 374 -2.88 46.14 -15.53
CA TRP A 374 -2.08 45.47 -14.51
C TRP A 374 -1.41 46.46 -13.56
N THR A 375 -1.14 45.99 -12.34
CA THR A 375 -0.49 46.75 -11.29
C THR A 375 0.40 45.84 -10.44
N LEU A 376 1.61 46.27 -10.13
CA LEU A 376 2.50 45.69 -9.14
C LEU A 376 2.79 46.75 -8.07
N ASN A 377 2.29 46.55 -6.87
CA ASN A 377 2.59 47.40 -5.73
C ASN A 377 3.66 46.75 -4.87
N ILE A 378 4.66 47.53 -4.48
CA ILE A 378 5.64 47.17 -3.45
C ILE A 378 5.30 48.02 -2.24
N LYS A 379 5.08 47.36 -1.11
CA LYS A 379 4.61 47.96 0.13
C LYS A 379 5.53 47.56 1.27
N THR A 380 5.58 48.35 2.32
CA THR A 380 6.14 47.95 3.61
C THR A 380 5.22 46.96 4.33
N THR A 381 5.70 46.30 5.40
CA THR A 381 4.88 45.37 6.21
C THR A 381 3.68 46.04 6.90
N ASP A 382 3.74 47.33 7.20
CA ASP A 382 2.62 48.15 7.69
C ASP A 382 1.68 48.64 6.56
N GLY A 383 1.89 48.17 5.32
CA GLY A 383 0.99 48.40 4.20
C GLY A 383 1.20 49.71 3.43
N LYS A 384 2.23 50.52 3.75
CA LYS A 384 2.53 51.76 3.02
C LYS A 384 3.14 51.44 1.66
N ILE A 385 2.64 52.09 0.60
CA ILE A 385 3.14 51.89 -0.76
C ILE A 385 4.52 52.58 -0.89
N VAL A 386 5.49 51.82 -1.40
CA VAL A 386 6.88 52.21 -1.62
C VAL A 386 7.09 52.49 -3.10
N LYS A 387 6.59 51.61 -3.96
CA LYS A 387 6.66 51.73 -5.42
C LYS A 387 5.43 51.09 -6.05
N THR A 388 4.96 51.65 -7.15
CA THR A 388 3.89 51.06 -7.96
C THR A 388 4.35 51.03 -9.41
N PHE A 389 4.28 49.85 -10.03
CA PHE A 389 4.33 49.69 -11.48
C PHE A 389 2.91 49.45 -11.96
N THR A 390 2.53 50.07 -13.07
CA THR A 390 1.20 49.90 -13.66
C THR A 390 1.30 50.00 -15.17
N GLY A 391 0.38 49.34 -15.88
CA GLY A 391 0.31 49.39 -17.32
C GLY A 391 -1.04 48.92 -17.87
N VAL A 392 -1.25 49.17 -19.15
CA VAL A 392 -2.42 48.78 -19.93
C VAL A 392 -1.96 47.84 -21.03
N GLY A 393 -2.68 46.73 -21.24
CA GLY A 393 -2.28 45.71 -22.21
C GLY A 393 -1.21 44.75 -21.68
N GLU A 394 -0.27 44.38 -22.54
CA GLU A 394 0.78 43.40 -22.23
C GLU A 394 1.59 43.78 -20.98
N VAL A 395 1.91 42.77 -20.17
CA VAL A 395 2.74 42.90 -18.98
C VAL A 395 4.19 42.65 -19.38
N PRO A 396 5.13 43.55 -19.04
CA PRO A 396 6.55 43.33 -19.29
C PRO A 396 7.02 41.96 -18.77
N LYS A 397 7.82 41.25 -19.58
CA LYS A 397 8.34 39.91 -19.23
C LYS A 397 9.23 39.92 -17.99
N ASP A 398 9.90 41.04 -17.75
CA ASP A 398 10.71 41.30 -16.57
C ASP A 398 10.35 42.68 -16.02
N LEU A 399 9.85 42.71 -14.79
CA LEU A 399 9.66 43.94 -14.01
C LEU A 399 10.77 44.01 -12.98
N VAL A 400 11.59 45.06 -13.00
CA VAL A 400 12.72 45.20 -12.09
C VAL A 400 12.48 46.38 -11.15
N TRP A 401 12.55 46.09 -9.85
CA TRP A 401 12.58 47.12 -8.81
C TRP A 401 14.00 47.28 -8.29
N ASP A 402 14.52 48.50 -8.35
CA ASP A 402 15.89 48.87 -8.00
C ASP A 402 16.08 49.19 -6.50
N GLY A 403 15.09 48.89 -5.65
CA GLY A 403 15.14 49.20 -4.22
C GLY A 403 14.85 50.67 -3.89
N THR A 404 14.32 51.47 -4.82
CA THR A 404 13.98 52.89 -4.59
C THR A 404 12.47 53.12 -4.41
N ASP A 405 12.11 54.20 -3.71
CA ASP A 405 10.73 54.67 -3.62
C ASP A 405 10.27 55.45 -4.87
N THR A 406 9.06 55.99 -4.84
CA THR A 406 8.52 56.81 -5.95
C THR A 406 9.29 58.09 -6.22
N ALA A 407 10.06 58.60 -5.26
CA ALA A 407 10.90 59.79 -5.41
C ALA A 407 12.33 59.45 -5.85
N GLY A 408 12.63 58.17 -6.10
CA GLY A 408 13.98 57.70 -6.46
C GLY A 408 14.94 57.65 -5.27
N LYS A 409 14.43 57.81 -4.04
CA LYS A 409 15.23 57.67 -2.82
C LYS A 409 15.33 56.19 -2.48
N ILE A 410 16.49 55.76 -1.97
CA ILE A 410 16.68 54.40 -1.48
C ILE A 410 15.60 54.09 -0.44
N ALA A 411 14.79 53.07 -0.71
CA ALA A 411 13.75 52.62 0.21
C ALA A 411 14.40 52.04 1.47
N LYS A 412 13.72 52.17 2.62
CA LYS A 412 14.25 51.75 3.94
C LYS A 412 14.92 50.36 3.90
N THR A 413 16.20 50.30 4.24
CA THR A 413 17.02 49.09 4.08
C THR A 413 16.87 48.09 5.24
N ASP A 414 16.11 48.46 6.28
CA ASP A 414 15.95 47.74 7.54
C ASP A 414 14.62 46.97 7.68
N ILE A 415 13.76 46.96 6.66
CA ILE A 415 12.43 46.34 6.72
C ILE A 415 12.19 45.31 5.60
N ASN A 416 11.28 44.36 5.85
CA ASN A 416 10.74 43.48 4.82
C ASN A 416 9.71 44.24 3.98
N TYR A 417 9.56 43.85 2.71
CA TYR A 417 8.56 44.41 1.81
C TYR A 417 7.55 43.35 1.40
N ILE A 418 6.33 43.79 1.06
CA ILE A 418 5.25 42.99 0.51
C ILE A 418 5.04 43.45 -0.93
N PHE A 419 5.02 42.52 -1.89
CA PHE A 419 4.59 42.82 -3.25
C PHE A 419 3.18 42.30 -3.50
N ASP A 420 2.41 43.05 -4.27
CA ASP A 420 1.02 42.79 -4.62
C ASP A 420 0.84 43.05 -6.12
N PHE A 421 0.83 41.97 -6.91
CA PHE A 421 0.59 42.00 -8.34
C PHE A 421 -0.87 41.66 -8.64
N LYS A 422 -1.45 42.41 -9.57
CA LYS A 422 -2.81 42.24 -10.05
C LYS A 422 -2.84 42.47 -11.56
N ALA A 423 -3.41 41.54 -12.31
CA ALA A 423 -3.75 41.74 -13.73
C ALA A 423 -5.23 41.47 -13.93
N LYS A 424 -5.89 42.30 -14.73
CA LYS A 424 -7.30 42.18 -15.09
C LYS A 424 -7.43 42.04 -16.59
N ASP A 425 -8.25 41.10 -17.04
CA ASP A 425 -8.48 40.87 -18.47
C ASP A 425 -9.61 41.75 -19.05
N LYS A 426 -9.87 41.62 -20.36
CA LYS A 426 -10.93 42.35 -21.06
C LYS A 426 -12.35 41.93 -20.64
N GLU A 427 -12.51 40.75 -20.08
CA GLU A 427 -13.78 40.16 -19.59
C GLU A 427 -14.05 40.50 -18.12
N GLY A 428 -13.08 41.10 -17.43
CA GLY A 428 -13.17 41.53 -16.04
C GLY A 428 -12.63 40.55 -15.02
N GLN A 429 -12.07 39.40 -15.44
CA GLN A 429 -11.44 38.43 -14.56
C GLN A 429 -10.11 38.96 -14.03
N ILE A 430 -9.76 38.60 -12.79
CA ILE A 430 -8.60 39.14 -12.08
C ILE A 430 -7.71 37.98 -11.64
N ILE A 431 -6.42 38.05 -11.98
CA ILE A 431 -5.38 37.17 -11.45
C ILE A 431 -4.50 38.01 -10.50
N LYS A 432 -4.28 37.50 -9.28
CA LYS A 432 -3.55 38.21 -8.22
C LYS A 432 -2.43 37.33 -7.65
N SER A 433 -1.28 37.93 -7.35
CA SER A 433 -0.19 37.32 -6.59
C SER A 433 0.26 38.26 -5.48
N ILE A 434 0.43 37.73 -4.27
CA ILE A 434 1.00 38.47 -3.14
C ILE A 434 2.20 37.67 -2.62
N GLY A 435 3.28 38.35 -2.28
CA GLY A 435 4.45 37.73 -1.65
C GLY A 435 5.28 38.72 -0.86
N GLN A 436 6.33 38.22 -0.22
CA GLN A 436 7.24 39.03 0.59
C GLN A 436 8.64 39.06 -0.01
N ILE A 437 9.31 40.20 0.13
CA ILE A 437 10.72 40.41 -0.15
C ILE A 437 11.39 40.51 1.22
N ILE A 438 12.00 39.40 1.64
CA ILE A 438 12.62 39.29 2.97
C ILE A 438 14.10 39.65 2.86
N ARG A 439 14.59 40.45 3.80
CA ARG A 439 16.02 40.77 3.89
C ARG A 439 16.85 39.51 4.18
N PRO A 440 18.02 39.30 3.56
CA PRO A 440 18.97 38.30 4.02
C PRO A 440 19.52 38.73 5.39
N GLN A 441 19.25 37.96 6.45
CA GLN A 441 19.90 38.17 7.75
C GLN A 441 21.39 37.84 7.64
N LYS A 442 22.24 38.67 8.27
CA LYS A 442 23.65 38.33 8.49
C LYS A 442 23.65 37.13 9.44
N ILE A 443 24.09 35.97 8.97
CA ILE A 443 24.09 34.71 9.73
C ILE A 443 24.89 34.92 11.03
N MET A 444 24.21 34.88 12.16
CA MET A 444 24.82 34.56 13.46
C MET A 444 24.53 33.09 13.76
N PRO A 445 25.44 32.34 14.40
CA PRO A 445 25.22 30.93 14.69
C PRO A 445 24.00 30.78 15.60
N ILE A 446 22.99 30.04 15.16
CA ILE A 446 21.75 29.81 15.92
C ILE A 446 21.91 28.50 16.71
N GLU A 447 21.82 28.60 18.04
CA GLU A 447 21.62 27.47 18.94
C GLU A 447 20.13 27.10 18.93
N TYR A 448 19.81 25.83 18.64
CA TYR A 448 18.42 25.36 18.53
C TYR A 448 17.84 25.09 19.93
N LYS A 449 16.69 25.71 20.25
CA LYS A 449 15.80 25.28 21.33
C LYS A 449 14.45 24.91 20.73
N GLU A 450 14.01 23.67 20.96
CA GLU A 450 12.66 23.23 20.62
C GLU A 450 11.63 23.92 21.52
N GLU A 451 10.67 24.65 20.94
CA GLU A 451 9.48 25.10 21.63
C GLU A 451 8.24 24.36 21.10
N ILE A 452 7.51 23.70 22.01
CA ILE A 452 6.25 23.01 21.72
C ILE A 452 5.11 24.02 21.92
N TYR A 453 4.37 24.35 20.85
CA TYR A 453 3.21 25.25 20.90
C TYR A 453 1.93 24.53 21.37
N LYS A 454 1.19 25.13 22.31
CA LYS A 454 -0.16 24.70 22.74
C LYS A 454 -1.21 25.76 22.37
N PRO A 455 -2.34 25.40 21.74
CA PRO A 455 -3.40 26.36 21.41
C PRO A 455 -4.11 26.90 22.65
N LYS A 456 -4.52 28.18 22.62
CA LYS A 456 -5.45 28.77 23.60
C LYS A 456 -6.89 28.38 23.25
N SER A 457 -7.70 28.07 24.26
CA SER A 457 -9.12 27.77 24.12
C SER A 457 -9.87 28.90 23.41
N GLY A 458 -10.71 28.56 22.42
CA GLY A 458 -11.61 29.51 21.72
C GLY A 458 -11.09 30.14 20.42
N HIS A 459 -9.92 29.73 19.90
CA HIS A 459 -9.35 30.29 18.66
C HIS A 459 -9.06 29.17 17.64
N GLU A 460 -9.29 29.42 16.35
CA GLU A 460 -8.98 28.50 15.25
C GLU A 460 -7.55 28.74 14.72
N ILE A 461 -6.84 27.67 14.36
CA ILE A 461 -5.52 27.76 13.73
C ILE A 461 -5.69 27.57 12.21
N PHE A 462 -5.29 28.57 11.43
CA PHE A 462 -5.15 28.47 9.98
C PHE A 462 -3.70 28.14 9.61
N VAL A 463 -3.49 27.04 8.90
CA VAL A 463 -2.19 26.62 8.38
C VAL A 463 -2.18 26.83 6.87
N ALA A 464 -1.36 27.76 6.39
CA ALA A 464 -1.13 27.98 4.96
C ALA A 464 0.34 27.72 4.62
N PRO A 465 0.65 26.89 3.60
CA PRO A 465 2.03 26.68 3.18
C PRO A 465 2.54 27.92 2.44
N VAL A 466 3.49 28.64 3.04
CA VAL A 466 4.22 29.75 2.39
C VAL A 466 5.69 29.38 2.31
N MET A 467 6.28 29.56 1.13
CA MET A 467 7.66 29.20 0.83
C MET A 467 8.61 30.27 1.38
N LEU A 468 9.48 29.91 2.31
CA LEU A 468 10.53 30.78 2.84
C LEU A 468 11.77 30.73 1.96
N LEU A 469 12.23 31.89 1.49
CA LEU A 469 13.59 32.03 0.98
C LEU A 469 14.50 32.34 2.15
N VAL A 470 15.09 31.28 2.73
CA VAL A 470 16.27 31.41 3.56
C VAL A 470 17.45 31.02 2.69
N SER A 471 18.47 31.88 2.64
CA SER A 471 19.74 31.69 1.91
C SER A 471 19.80 32.24 0.48
N SER A 472 20.96 32.84 0.19
CA SER A 472 21.42 33.22 -1.15
C SER A 472 21.88 32.01 -1.97
N ASN A 473 21.94 30.82 -1.37
CA ASN A 473 22.24 29.56 -2.03
C ASN A 473 20.95 28.89 -2.53
N SER A 474 20.89 28.55 -3.81
CA SER A 474 19.71 27.91 -4.43
C SER A 474 19.44 26.49 -3.91
N GLU A 475 20.45 25.81 -3.37
CA GLU A 475 20.33 24.42 -2.87
C GLU A 475 19.77 24.32 -1.44
N GLU A 476 19.70 25.43 -0.69
CA GLU A 476 19.28 25.43 0.74
C GLU A 476 17.82 25.86 0.97
N ARG A 477 17.06 26.12 -0.09
CA ARG A 477 15.66 26.56 0.00
C ARG A 477 14.78 25.41 0.53
N LYS A 478 14.34 25.49 1.79
CA LYS A 478 13.34 24.56 2.37
C LYS A 478 12.00 25.24 2.60
N GLN A 479 10.91 24.51 2.37
CA GLN A 479 9.56 24.92 2.78
C GLN A 479 9.43 24.78 4.30
N VAL A 480 9.02 25.84 5.00
CA VAL A 480 8.72 25.77 6.43
C VAL A 480 7.31 26.36 6.64
N PRO A 481 6.39 25.64 7.30
CA PRO A 481 5.04 26.13 7.53
C PRO A 481 5.04 27.27 8.56
N PHE A 482 4.22 28.29 8.32
CA PHE A 482 4.00 29.41 9.24
C PHE A 482 2.64 29.25 9.91
N ILE A 483 2.55 29.55 11.21
CA ILE A 483 1.30 29.52 11.98
C ILE A 483 0.92 30.97 12.28
N MET A 484 -0.26 31.40 11.83
CA MET A 484 -0.89 32.63 12.33
C MET A 484 -1.98 32.24 13.33
N VAL A 485 -1.90 32.84 14.52
CA VAL A 485 -2.95 32.80 15.53
C VAL A 485 -3.76 34.07 15.35
N ASN A 486 -5.06 33.94 15.14
CA ASN A 486 -5.99 35.07 15.18
C ASN A 486 -6.76 35.00 16.48
#